data_AF-A0A9P0G4L5-F1
#
_entry.id   AF-A0A9P0G4L5-F1
#
_cell.length_a   1.000
_cell.length_b   1.000
_cell.length_c   1.000
_cell.angle_alpha   90.00
_cell.angle_beta   90.00
_cell.angle_gamma   90.00
#
_symmetry.space_group_name_H-M   'P 1'
#
loop_
_entity.id
_entity.type
_entity.pdbx_description
1 polymer ?
#
loop_
_entity_poly.entity_id
_entity_poly.type
_entity_poly.pdbx_seq_one_letter_code
_entity_poly.pdbx_strand_id
1 'polypeptide(L)'
;MAVTWEYSEADFIYITDWGVRTLSKFDKALQECWHSKQNDNVFRYKLNVQKSKFLGKHRLFIQLNTERGSLYRQPQKFVSVDEPFNPNAFNFTKMKEAEKMFELKRKDLKGCEATLAVNVSPIESGHSLILPSLYSCLPQVMTEESLQVSVDVLLLSASPALRVIYNSPCAFASINHLHFHALYLDQRMTLETAPTRHLSGPCFELVDFPSKGFMFEMGEGSSQALCSNVFKLVSFFQKNNIAHNLCLTRGTSQVSSAVTNEARDCVRAYVWGRTACNSTVDSKTIFEILPAACELFGFITAKTEAVYEKVSAEDVEKILHDVTNDVYQSVRNGVKLLFDDTHDSSLASSSSSLK
;
A
#
# COMPACT_ATOMS: atom_id res chain seq x y z
N MET A 1 17.67 13.25 18.87
CA MET A 1 16.33 12.66 19.04
C MET A 1 15.49 13.08 17.85
N ALA A 2 14.78 12.15 17.21
CA ALA A 2 13.85 12.48 16.14
C ALA A 2 12.72 13.35 16.71
N VAL A 3 12.26 14.34 15.93
CA VAL A 3 11.13 15.18 16.32
C VAL A 3 9.88 14.32 16.38
N THR A 4 9.09 14.43 17.45
CA THR A 4 7.78 13.75 17.55
C THR A 4 6.68 14.67 17.05
N TRP A 5 5.93 14.18 16.08
CA TRP A 5 4.74 14.82 15.55
C TRP A 5 3.50 14.16 16.13
N GLU A 6 2.80 14.91 16.98
CA GLU A 6 1.55 14.47 17.57
C GLU A 6 0.36 14.93 16.73
N TYR A 7 -0.55 14.01 16.43
CA TYR A 7 -1.77 14.28 15.65
C TYR A 7 -3.00 13.62 16.28
N SER A 8 -4.19 13.99 15.79
CA SER A 8 -5.49 13.44 16.18
C SER A 8 -6.43 13.43 14.97
N GLU A 9 -7.65 12.90 15.12
CA GLU A 9 -8.66 12.96 14.05
C GLU A 9 -8.98 14.39 13.61
N ALA A 10 -8.81 15.39 14.49
CA ALA A 10 -9.01 16.80 14.16
C ALA A 10 -8.02 17.34 13.10
N ASP A 11 -6.91 16.63 12.85
CA ASP A 11 -5.92 16.98 11.84
C ASP A 11 -6.20 16.32 10.48
N PHE A 12 -7.20 15.44 10.40
CA PHE A 12 -7.50 14.68 9.19
C PHE A 12 -8.19 15.53 8.11
N ILE A 13 -7.83 15.23 6.87
CA ILE A 13 -8.37 15.81 5.67
C ILE A 13 -9.14 14.70 4.97
N TYR A 14 -10.46 14.84 4.86
CA TYR A 14 -11.34 13.82 4.26
C TYR A 14 -11.58 14.01 2.76
N ILE A 15 -11.38 15.23 2.26
CA ILE A 15 -11.52 15.55 0.84
C ILE A 15 -10.20 16.14 0.33
N THR A 16 -9.67 15.57 -0.75
CA THR A 16 -8.54 16.13 -1.51
C THR A 16 -8.96 16.42 -2.95
N ASP A 17 -8.19 17.25 -3.66
CA ASP A 17 -8.52 17.64 -5.03
C ASP A 17 -7.25 17.81 -5.86
N TRP A 18 -7.22 17.22 -7.06
CA TRP A 18 -6.05 17.26 -7.95
C TRP A 18 -5.75 18.66 -8.52
N GLY A 19 -6.73 19.55 -8.54
CA GLY A 19 -6.59 20.96 -8.89
C GLY A 19 -6.07 21.84 -7.74
N VAL A 20 -6.08 21.35 -6.49
CA VAL A 20 -5.59 22.07 -5.32
C VAL A 20 -4.13 21.68 -5.05
N ARG A 21 -3.24 22.67 -5.02
CA ARG A 21 -1.79 22.48 -4.77
C ARG A 21 -1.35 22.85 -3.36
N THR A 22 -2.28 23.23 -2.48
CA THR A 22 -1.96 23.59 -1.09
C THR A 22 -1.56 22.35 -0.30
N LEU A 23 -0.33 22.36 0.20
CA LEU A 23 0.20 21.29 1.05
C LEU A 23 -0.32 21.42 2.49
N SER A 24 -0.68 20.29 3.12
CA SER A 24 -0.95 20.24 4.55
C SER A 24 0.33 20.50 5.35
N LYS A 25 0.21 20.67 6.67
CA LYS A 25 1.40 20.73 7.54
C LYS A 25 2.25 19.46 7.36
N PHE A 26 1.60 18.29 7.37
CA PHE A 26 2.21 16.99 7.15
C PHE A 26 2.97 16.90 5.83
N ASP A 27 2.32 17.29 4.73
CA ASP A 27 2.93 17.24 3.41
C ASP A 27 4.20 18.08 3.33
N LYS A 28 4.16 19.32 3.85
CA LYS A 28 5.31 20.24 3.86
C LYS A 28 6.50 19.62 4.58
N ALA A 29 6.30 19.19 5.82
CA ALA A 29 7.39 18.67 6.64
C ALA A 29 7.95 17.34 6.10
N LEU A 30 7.10 16.46 5.55
CA LEU A 30 7.58 15.23 4.90
C LEU A 30 8.43 15.57 3.67
N GLN A 31 7.91 16.40 2.75
CA GLN A 31 8.61 16.75 1.50
C GLN A 31 9.90 17.52 1.78
N GLU A 32 9.86 18.54 2.64
CA GLU A 32 11.03 19.34 3.02
C GLU A 32 12.12 18.46 3.66
N CYS A 33 11.74 17.58 4.61
CA CYS A 33 12.68 16.67 5.23
C CYS A 33 13.27 15.71 4.19
N TRP A 34 12.43 15.08 3.35
CA TRP A 34 12.88 14.15 2.32
C TRP A 34 13.85 14.79 1.32
N HIS A 35 13.56 16.01 0.86
CA HIS A 35 14.46 16.78 -0.02
C HIS A 35 15.76 17.18 0.68
N SER A 36 15.71 17.57 1.96
CA SER A 36 16.93 17.82 2.76
C SER A 36 17.81 16.57 2.82
N LYS A 37 17.25 15.39 3.13
CA LYS A 37 18.00 14.13 3.14
C LYS A 37 18.62 13.81 1.78
N GLN A 38 18.01 14.26 0.69
CA GLN A 38 18.52 14.03 -0.67
C GLN A 38 19.73 14.92 -0.93
N ASN A 39 19.64 16.19 -0.54
CA ASN A 39 20.75 17.14 -0.60
C ASN A 39 21.92 16.70 0.28
N ASP A 40 21.64 16.03 1.40
CA ASP A 40 22.62 15.48 2.33
C ASP A 40 23.21 14.12 1.88
N ASN A 41 22.86 13.63 0.67
CA ASN A 41 23.32 12.36 0.10
C ASN A 41 23.03 11.12 0.97
N VAL A 42 21.90 11.10 1.67
CA VAL A 42 21.48 9.95 2.50
C VAL A 42 21.05 8.75 1.65
N PHE A 43 20.56 9.01 0.44
CA PHE A 43 20.05 7.99 -0.49
C PHE A 43 21.20 7.28 -1.21
N ARG A 44 20.94 6.06 -1.72
CA ARG A 44 21.91 5.31 -2.54
C ARG A 44 22.16 5.93 -3.91
N TYR A 45 21.17 6.64 -4.43
CA TYR A 45 21.21 7.40 -5.67
C TYR A 45 20.25 8.59 -5.54
N LYS A 46 20.49 9.62 -6.34
CA LYS A 46 19.55 10.73 -6.47
C LYS A 46 18.40 10.27 -7.35
N LEU A 47 17.16 10.51 -6.93
CA LEU A 47 16.00 10.14 -7.74
C LEU A 47 16.08 10.83 -9.12
N ASN A 48 16.03 10.02 -10.18
CA ASN A 48 16.10 10.50 -11.55
C ASN A 48 15.15 9.66 -12.44
N VAL A 49 13.91 10.12 -12.59
CA VAL A 49 12.95 9.53 -13.53
C VAL A 49 13.28 10.04 -14.93
N GLN A 50 13.70 9.13 -15.81
CA GLN A 50 14.27 9.49 -17.11
C GLN A 50 13.21 9.64 -18.20
N LYS A 51 12.21 8.75 -18.19
CA LYS A 51 11.10 8.71 -19.15
C LYS A 51 9.85 8.20 -18.45
N SER A 52 8.68 8.62 -18.91
CA SER A 52 7.39 8.11 -18.43
C SER A 52 6.30 8.16 -19.49
N LYS A 53 5.38 7.19 -19.48
CA LYS A 53 4.19 7.18 -20.36
C LYS A 53 3.04 6.40 -19.72
N PHE A 54 1.83 6.62 -20.22
CA PHE A 54 0.69 5.75 -19.94
C PHE A 54 0.57 4.67 -21.02
N LEU A 55 0.15 3.47 -20.63
CA LEU A 55 -0.08 2.32 -21.51
C LEU A 55 -1.54 1.88 -21.44
N GLY A 56 -2.10 1.56 -22.61
CA GLY A 56 -3.38 0.87 -22.74
C GLY A 56 -4.61 1.61 -22.21
N LYS A 57 -5.74 0.92 -22.25
CA LYS A 57 -7.03 1.46 -21.78
C LYS A 57 -7.10 1.62 -20.26
N HIS A 58 -6.41 0.77 -19.51
CA HIS A 58 -6.38 0.81 -18.04
C HIS A 58 -5.43 1.88 -17.50
N ARG A 59 -4.80 2.70 -18.38
CA ARG A 59 -3.88 3.78 -18.04
C ARG A 59 -2.80 3.34 -17.05
N LEU A 60 -2.08 2.27 -17.40
CA LEU A 60 -0.94 1.81 -16.62
C LEU A 60 0.20 2.81 -16.79
N PHE A 61 0.69 3.39 -15.71
CA PHE A 61 1.74 4.40 -15.74
C PHE A 61 3.10 3.74 -15.59
N ILE A 62 3.96 3.85 -16.60
CA ILE A 62 5.31 3.28 -16.58
C ILE A 62 6.35 4.40 -16.50
N GLN A 63 7.33 4.24 -15.62
CA GLN A 63 8.49 5.13 -15.49
C GLN A 63 9.80 4.36 -15.65
N LEU A 64 10.78 4.97 -16.33
CA LEU A 64 12.14 4.47 -16.43
C LEU A 64 13.02 5.10 -15.34
N ASN A 65 13.65 4.23 -14.54
CA ASN A 65 14.71 4.60 -13.61
C ASN A 65 15.80 3.51 -13.62
N THR A 66 16.87 3.75 -14.36
CA THR A 66 17.96 2.78 -14.55
C THR A 66 18.82 2.61 -13.29
N GLU A 67 19.01 3.66 -12.50
CA GLU A 67 19.84 3.60 -11.27
C GLU A 67 19.22 2.66 -10.22
N ARG A 68 17.88 2.64 -10.15
CA ARG A 68 17.14 1.69 -9.31
C ARG A 68 17.37 0.23 -9.72
N GLY A 69 17.58 -0.04 -11.01
CA GLY A 69 17.89 -1.38 -11.51
C GLY A 69 19.21 -1.92 -10.97
N SER A 70 20.21 -1.05 -10.78
CA SER A 70 21.57 -1.42 -10.37
C SER A 70 21.85 -1.32 -8.86
N LEU A 71 21.11 -0.47 -8.11
CA LEU A 71 21.50 -0.06 -6.74
C LEU A 71 20.56 -0.57 -5.63
N TYR A 72 19.70 -1.55 -5.91
CA TYR A 72 18.75 -2.09 -4.94
C TYR A 72 19.39 -3.05 -3.92
N ARG A 73 18.77 -3.21 -2.76
CA ARG A 73 19.18 -4.20 -1.74
C ARG A 73 18.66 -5.57 -2.16
N GLN A 74 19.51 -6.60 -2.09
CA GLN A 74 19.06 -7.98 -2.26
C GLN A 74 17.96 -8.31 -1.24
N PRO A 75 16.75 -8.68 -1.67
CA PRO A 75 15.66 -9.04 -0.78
C PRO A 75 16.03 -10.21 0.12
N GLN A 76 15.49 -10.22 1.34
CA GLN A 76 15.50 -11.42 2.17
C GLN A 76 14.65 -12.52 1.51
N LYS A 77 15.01 -13.77 1.79
CA LYS A 77 14.25 -14.93 1.32
C LYS A 77 13.18 -15.25 2.36
N PHE A 78 11.95 -15.39 1.89
CA PHE A 78 10.80 -15.74 2.71
C PHE A 78 10.25 -17.10 2.26
N VAL A 79 9.85 -17.91 3.23
CA VAL A 79 9.19 -19.20 2.97
C VAL A 79 7.71 -19.13 3.34
N SER A 80 7.33 -18.23 4.26
CA SER A 80 5.96 -18.04 4.73
C SER A 80 5.60 -16.56 4.88
N VAL A 81 4.31 -16.24 4.85
CA VAL A 81 3.80 -14.87 5.09
C VAL A 81 3.96 -14.42 6.54
N ASP A 82 4.10 -15.36 7.47
CA ASP A 82 4.25 -15.16 8.92
C ASP A 82 5.68 -15.45 9.41
N GLU A 83 6.66 -15.33 8.52
CA GLU A 83 8.08 -15.55 8.82
C GLU A 83 8.52 -14.78 10.08
N PRO A 84 9.12 -15.44 11.09
CA PRO A 84 9.46 -14.81 12.35
C PRO A 84 10.56 -13.75 12.20
N PHE A 85 10.48 -12.69 13.01
CA PHE A 85 11.49 -11.64 13.02
C PHE A 85 12.88 -12.22 13.31
N ASN A 86 13.87 -11.80 12.53
CA ASN A 86 15.25 -12.24 12.70
C ASN A 86 16.16 -11.07 13.15
N PRO A 87 16.57 -11.01 14.42
CA PRO A 87 17.41 -9.92 14.92
C PRO A 87 18.82 -9.93 14.30
N ASN A 88 19.29 -11.06 13.76
CA ASN A 88 20.61 -11.18 13.15
C ASN A 88 20.64 -10.65 11.71
N ALA A 89 19.54 -10.78 10.97
CA ALA A 89 19.39 -10.21 9.65
C ALA A 89 19.34 -8.67 9.70
N PHE A 90 19.47 -8.01 8.54
CA PHE A 90 19.20 -6.56 8.49
C PHE A 90 17.76 -6.28 8.88
N ASN A 91 17.55 -5.26 9.71
CA ASN A 91 16.24 -4.76 10.10
C ASN A 91 16.37 -3.25 10.42
N PHE A 92 15.25 -2.53 10.45
CA PHE A 92 15.28 -1.05 10.57
C PHE A 92 15.80 -0.52 11.90
N THR A 93 15.95 -1.32 12.96
CA THR A 93 16.67 -0.85 14.17
C THR A 93 18.17 -0.61 13.90
N LYS A 94 18.69 -1.17 12.79
CA LYS A 94 20.08 -1.04 12.32
C LYS A 94 20.25 0.01 11.22
N MET A 95 19.21 0.76 10.87
CA MET A 95 19.32 1.83 9.88
C MET A 95 20.18 2.98 10.43
N LYS A 96 20.79 3.79 9.56
CA LYS A 96 21.56 4.95 10.02
C LYS A 96 20.60 5.99 10.61
N GLU A 97 21.01 6.69 11.67
CA GLU A 97 20.20 7.79 12.24
C GLU A 97 19.88 8.89 11.21
N ALA A 98 20.78 9.10 10.24
CA ALA A 98 20.55 10.04 9.14
C ALA A 98 19.34 9.67 8.26
N GLU A 99 18.94 8.38 8.21
CA GLU A 99 17.78 7.91 7.44
C GLU A 99 16.44 8.26 8.12
N LYS A 100 16.43 8.49 9.44
CA LYS A 100 15.22 8.87 10.19
C LYS A 100 14.78 10.30 9.86
N MET A 101 13.46 10.49 9.75
CA MET A 101 12.82 11.77 9.51
C MET A 101 12.20 12.31 10.80
N PHE A 102 11.10 11.72 11.26
CA PHE A 102 10.39 12.10 12.48
C PHE A 102 9.50 10.95 12.97
N GLU A 103 9.07 11.03 14.23
CA GLU A 103 8.13 10.08 14.84
C GLU A 103 6.70 10.61 14.68
N LEU A 104 5.74 9.72 14.44
CA LEU A 104 4.31 9.98 14.43
C LEU A 104 3.69 9.38 15.68
N LYS A 105 2.83 10.14 16.36
CA LYS A 105 2.10 9.68 17.54
C LYS A 105 0.66 10.17 17.53
N ARG A 106 -0.28 9.24 17.49
CA ARG A 106 -1.70 9.55 17.64
C ARG A 106 -2.06 9.83 19.10
N LYS A 107 -2.69 10.98 19.36
CA LYS A 107 -3.03 11.45 20.72
C LYS A 107 -4.29 10.80 21.27
N ASP A 108 -5.25 10.53 20.41
CA ASP A 108 -6.59 10.04 20.75
C ASP A 108 -6.75 8.52 20.62
N LEU A 109 -5.71 7.81 20.14
CA LEU A 109 -5.70 6.36 20.00
C LEU A 109 -4.33 5.78 20.36
N LYS A 110 -4.29 4.93 21.39
CA LYS A 110 -3.05 4.29 21.86
C LYS A 110 -2.56 3.24 20.86
N GLY A 111 -1.25 2.99 20.86
CA GLY A 111 -0.61 1.96 20.02
C GLY A 111 -0.42 2.37 18.55
N CYS A 112 -0.94 3.52 18.14
CA CYS A 112 -0.77 4.07 16.80
C CYS A 112 0.41 5.06 16.79
N GLU A 113 1.63 4.49 16.75
CA GLU A 113 2.88 5.23 16.65
C GLU A 113 3.79 4.62 15.57
N ALA A 114 4.54 5.47 14.87
CA ALA A 114 5.45 5.03 13.82
C ALA A 114 6.64 5.97 13.66
N THR A 115 7.80 5.41 13.34
CA THR A 115 8.93 6.19 12.84
C THR A 115 8.79 6.36 11.33
N LEU A 116 8.87 7.60 10.82
CA LEU A 116 9.09 7.84 9.40
C LEU A 116 10.59 7.89 9.10
N ALA A 117 11.00 7.18 8.06
CA ALA A 117 12.36 7.18 7.55
C ALA A 117 12.34 7.29 6.02
N VAL A 118 13.40 7.83 5.41
CA VAL A 118 13.49 7.84 3.93
C VAL A 118 13.68 6.41 3.42
N ASN A 119 13.07 6.08 2.29
CA ASN A 119 13.51 4.91 1.55
C ASN A 119 14.78 5.29 0.77
N VAL A 120 15.93 4.76 1.19
CA VAL A 120 17.23 5.04 0.56
C VAL A 120 17.34 4.55 -0.89
N SER A 121 16.33 3.88 -1.44
CA SER A 121 16.19 3.52 -2.86
C SER A 121 14.82 3.97 -3.39
N PRO A 122 14.62 5.29 -3.56
CA PRO A 122 13.31 5.88 -3.78
C PRO A 122 12.77 5.54 -5.18
N ILE A 123 11.45 5.45 -5.29
CA ILE A 123 10.76 5.18 -6.57
C ILE A 123 10.25 6.51 -7.11
N GLU A 124 9.65 7.30 -6.23
CA GLU A 124 9.13 8.62 -6.48
C GLU A 124 9.57 9.61 -5.40
N SER A 125 9.30 10.89 -5.64
CA SER A 125 9.50 11.93 -4.65
C SER A 125 8.73 11.63 -3.36
N GLY A 126 9.35 11.94 -2.23
CA GLY A 126 8.79 11.66 -0.91
C GLY A 126 8.72 10.18 -0.55
N HIS A 127 9.27 9.25 -1.35
CA HIS A 127 9.27 7.82 -1.03
C HIS A 127 9.97 7.56 0.32
N SER A 128 9.14 7.27 1.31
CA SER A 128 9.46 7.09 2.72
C SER A 128 8.90 5.77 3.22
N LEU A 129 9.38 5.33 4.38
CA LEU A 129 8.92 4.15 5.08
C LEU A 129 8.16 4.59 6.33
N ILE A 130 7.00 4.00 6.55
CA ILE A 130 6.28 4.05 7.82
C ILE A 130 6.73 2.80 8.58
N LEU A 131 7.30 2.98 9.78
CA LEU A 131 7.84 1.92 10.62
C LEU A 131 7.05 1.87 11.95
N PRO A 132 5.89 1.18 11.97
CA PRO A 132 5.04 1.10 13.15
C PRO A 132 5.76 0.39 14.29
N SER A 133 5.77 1.00 15.48
CA SER A 133 6.38 0.41 16.68
C SER A 133 7.80 -0.13 16.44
N LEU A 134 8.67 0.67 15.80
CA LEU A 134 10.01 0.29 15.31
C LEU A 134 10.82 -0.60 16.28
N TYR A 135 10.78 -0.30 17.58
CA TYR A 135 11.57 -1.01 18.58
C TYR A 135 10.90 -2.27 19.14
N SER A 136 9.62 -2.49 18.83
CA SER A 136 8.91 -3.76 19.12
C SER A 136 9.36 -4.90 18.20
N CYS A 137 10.16 -4.62 17.16
CA CYS A 137 10.77 -5.62 16.28
C CYS A 137 9.73 -6.59 15.69
N LEU A 138 8.58 -6.06 15.27
CA LEU A 138 7.53 -6.86 14.67
C LEU A 138 7.99 -7.42 13.31
N PRO A 139 7.73 -8.69 12.98
CA PRO A 139 7.98 -9.20 11.63
C PRO A 139 7.15 -8.43 10.59
N GLN A 140 7.42 -8.62 9.30
CA GLN A 140 6.62 -8.03 8.22
C GLN A 140 5.24 -8.71 8.14
N VAL A 141 4.44 -8.58 9.19
CA VAL A 141 3.10 -9.13 9.33
C VAL A 141 2.24 -7.98 9.81
N MET A 142 1.36 -7.51 8.93
CA MET A 142 0.46 -6.40 9.22
C MET A 142 -0.37 -6.67 10.47
N THR A 143 -0.49 -5.66 11.34
CA THR A 143 -1.44 -5.58 12.46
C THR A 143 -2.48 -4.51 12.20
N GLU A 144 -3.57 -4.51 12.96
CA GLU A 144 -4.60 -3.47 12.86
C GLU A 144 -4.06 -2.07 13.16
N GLU A 145 -3.22 -1.93 14.18
CA GLU A 145 -2.60 -0.65 14.58
C GLU A 145 -1.63 -0.13 13.50
N SER A 146 -0.89 -1.04 12.86
CA SER A 146 0.01 -0.67 11.76
C SER A 146 -0.73 -0.20 10.51
N LEU A 147 -1.90 -0.78 10.24
CA LEU A 147 -2.79 -0.32 9.19
C LEU A 147 -3.42 1.02 9.57
N GLN A 148 -3.81 1.20 10.83
CA GLN A 148 -4.38 2.45 11.34
C GLN A 148 -3.44 3.64 11.15
N VAL A 149 -2.19 3.55 11.61
CA VAL A 149 -1.22 4.65 11.40
C VAL A 149 -0.95 4.91 9.92
N SER A 150 -1.06 3.87 9.07
CA SER A 150 -0.89 4.00 7.61
C SER A 150 -2.07 4.72 6.94
N VAL A 151 -3.30 4.47 7.39
CA VAL A 151 -4.50 5.22 6.96
C VAL A 151 -4.42 6.67 7.48
N ASP A 152 -3.97 6.86 8.72
CA ASP A 152 -3.79 8.20 9.30
C ASP A 152 -2.80 9.04 8.50
N VAL A 153 -1.65 8.46 8.09
CA VAL A 153 -0.67 9.13 7.21
C VAL A 153 -1.32 9.62 5.91
N LEU A 154 -2.20 8.81 5.31
CA LEU A 154 -2.93 9.21 4.12
C LEU A 154 -3.93 10.34 4.40
N LEU A 155 -4.59 10.32 5.56
CA LEU A 155 -5.57 11.34 5.98
C LEU A 155 -4.93 12.66 6.43
N LEU A 156 -3.69 12.65 6.91
CA LEU A 156 -2.94 13.87 7.25
C LEU A 156 -2.49 14.65 6.00
N SER A 157 -2.49 14.01 4.83
CA SER A 157 -2.10 14.62 3.57
C SER A 157 -3.26 15.37 2.91
N ALA A 158 -2.98 16.57 2.41
CA ALA A 158 -3.88 17.30 1.52
C ALA A 158 -3.70 16.89 0.05
N SER A 159 -2.73 16.01 -0.24
CA SER A 159 -2.39 15.64 -1.60
C SER A 159 -3.11 14.36 -2.04
N PRO A 160 -3.87 14.38 -3.14
CA PRO A 160 -4.39 13.15 -3.74
C PRO A 160 -3.30 12.32 -4.40
N ALA A 161 -2.03 12.74 -4.40
CA ALA A 161 -0.90 11.99 -4.96
C ALA A 161 -0.24 11.02 -3.96
N LEU A 162 -0.46 11.21 -2.65
CA LEU A 162 0.11 10.33 -1.63
C LEU A 162 -0.52 8.94 -1.72
N ARG A 163 0.31 7.90 -1.83
CA ARG A 163 -0.08 6.49 -1.78
C ARG A 163 0.64 5.84 -0.62
N VAL A 164 -0.06 4.96 0.09
CA VAL A 164 0.56 4.08 1.08
C VAL A 164 0.43 2.64 0.61
N ILE A 165 1.53 1.91 0.55
CA ILE A 165 1.56 0.55 0.00
C ILE A 165 2.25 -0.42 0.95
N TYR A 166 1.82 -1.67 0.90
CA TYR A 166 2.35 -2.76 1.70
C TYR A 166 2.58 -3.99 0.84
N ASN A 167 3.70 -4.66 1.12
CA ASN A 167 4.06 -5.94 0.54
C ASN A 167 4.25 -6.94 1.68
N SER A 168 3.52 -8.05 1.68
CA SER A 168 3.77 -9.14 2.63
C SER A 168 5.07 -9.89 2.27
N PRO A 169 5.61 -10.70 3.19
CA PRO A 169 6.54 -11.76 2.84
C PRO A 169 5.91 -12.64 1.75
N CYS A 170 6.74 -13.18 0.88
CA CYS A 170 6.32 -13.88 -0.34
C CYS A 170 5.52 -13.00 -1.34
N ALA A 171 5.36 -11.69 -1.10
CA ALA A 171 4.71 -10.73 -1.99
C ALA A 171 5.58 -9.50 -2.30
N PHE A 172 6.87 -9.74 -2.51
CA PHE A 172 7.90 -8.71 -2.77
C PHE A 172 8.25 -7.79 -1.59
N ALA A 173 7.92 -8.17 -0.35
CA ALA A 173 8.64 -7.60 0.79
C ALA A 173 10.16 -7.86 0.64
N SER A 174 10.98 -6.90 1.08
CA SER A 174 12.44 -7.02 0.98
C SER A 174 13.14 -7.26 2.32
N ILE A 175 12.48 -6.91 3.43
CA ILE A 175 13.03 -6.92 4.79
C ILE A 175 11.97 -7.50 5.73
N ASN A 176 12.36 -8.42 6.60
CA ASN A 176 11.47 -8.93 7.65
C ASN A 176 11.46 -8.00 8.88
N HIS A 177 10.80 -6.86 8.75
CA HIS A 177 10.50 -5.94 9.85
C HIS A 177 9.32 -5.08 9.39
N LEU A 178 8.22 -5.06 10.14
CA LEU A 178 6.98 -4.35 9.79
C LEU A 178 7.23 -2.93 9.25
N HIS A 179 6.88 -2.74 7.98
CA HIS A 179 6.96 -1.47 7.29
C HIS A 179 5.90 -1.35 6.20
N PHE A 180 5.49 -0.11 5.97
CA PHE A 180 4.74 0.32 4.81
C PHE A 180 5.58 1.34 4.05
N HIS A 181 5.27 1.55 2.78
CA HIS A 181 5.88 2.61 1.99
C HIS A 181 4.86 3.73 1.79
N ALA A 182 5.30 4.97 1.87
CA ALA A 182 4.54 6.15 1.50
C ALA A 182 5.27 6.86 0.36
N LEU A 183 4.60 7.22 -0.73
CA LEU A 183 5.20 7.95 -1.85
C LEU A 183 4.20 8.89 -2.52
N TYR A 184 4.68 9.96 -3.14
CA TYR A 184 3.85 10.88 -3.92
C TYR A 184 3.96 10.53 -5.40
N LEU A 185 2.89 9.97 -5.94
CA LEU A 185 2.74 9.76 -7.38
C LEU A 185 1.82 10.85 -7.93
N ASP A 186 2.38 11.91 -8.50
CA ASP A 186 1.63 13.06 -9.05
C ASP A 186 0.99 12.71 -10.41
N GLN A 187 0.24 11.60 -10.44
CA GLN A 187 -0.48 11.09 -11.61
C GLN A 187 -1.84 10.56 -11.17
N ARG A 188 -2.89 10.90 -11.94
CA ARG A 188 -4.23 10.33 -11.75
C ARG A 188 -4.27 8.90 -12.24
N MET A 189 -4.45 7.98 -11.31
CA MET A 189 -4.46 6.53 -11.54
C MET A 189 -5.89 5.98 -11.64
N THR A 190 -6.10 4.97 -12.48
CA THR A 190 -7.41 4.38 -12.76
C THR A 190 -8.12 3.89 -11.49
N LEU A 191 -7.39 3.28 -10.55
CA LEU A 191 -7.99 2.74 -9.33
C LEU A 191 -8.51 3.80 -8.35
N GLU A 192 -8.20 5.08 -8.53
CA GLU A 192 -8.83 6.14 -7.72
C GLU A 192 -10.34 6.24 -7.97
N THR A 193 -10.77 5.92 -9.19
CA THR A 193 -12.17 6.09 -9.63
C THR A 193 -12.75 4.84 -10.26
N ALA A 194 -11.98 3.74 -10.36
CA ALA A 194 -12.42 2.51 -10.99
C ALA A 194 -13.76 2.01 -10.40
N PRO A 195 -14.69 1.54 -11.24
CA PRO A 195 -15.93 0.94 -10.77
C PRO A 195 -15.62 -0.37 -10.05
N THR A 196 -16.39 -0.66 -9.02
CA THR A 196 -16.29 -1.92 -8.27
C THR A 196 -17.67 -2.57 -8.18
N ARG A 197 -17.69 -3.86 -7.88
CA ARG A 197 -18.93 -4.60 -7.64
C ARG A 197 -19.00 -4.99 -6.17
N HIS A 198 -20.15 -4.79 -5.55
CA HIS A 198 -20.39 -5.24 -4.19
C HIS A 198 -20.25 -6.77 -4.09
N LEU A 199 -19.53 -7.26 -3.08
CA LEU A 199 -19.34 -8.69 -2.83
C LEU A 199 -20.14 -9.17 -1.62
N SER A 200 -19.87 -8.59 -0.44
CA SER A 200 -20.54 -8.90 0.82
C SER A 200 -20.13 -7.90 1.90
N GLY A 201 -21.06 -7.50 2.78
CA GLY A 201 -20.79 -6.51 3.83
C GLY A 201 -20.12 -5.24 3.27
N PRO A 202 -19.00 -4.76 3.86
CA PRO A 202 -18.24 -3.60 3.37
C PRO A 202 -17.23 -3.93 2.24
N CYS A 203 -17.20 -5.19 1.77
CA CYS A 203 -16.22 -5.66 0.79
C CYS A 203 -16.77 -5.57 -0.64
N PHE A 204 -15.95 -5.00 -1.52
CA PHE A 204 -16.18 -4.90 -2.96
C PHE A 204 -15.08 -5.64 -3.72
N GLU A 205 -15.31 -5.92 -5.00
CA GLU A 205 -14.34 -6.55 -5.90
C GLU A 205 -14.07 -5.70 -7.14
N LEU A 206 -12.83 -5.75 -7.62
CA LEU A 206 -12.40 -5.11 -8.87
C LEU A 206 -13.02 -5.82 -10.09
N VAL A 207 -13.59 -5.04 -11.01
CA VAL A 207 -14.26 -5.56 -12.21
C VAL A 207 -13.36 -5.42 -13.45
N ASP A 208 -13.20 -4.18 -13.95
CA ASP A 208 -12.45 -3.86 -15.18
C ASP A 208 -11.07 -3.29 -14.84
N PHE A 209 -10.26 -4.11 -14.17
CA PHE A 209 -8.84 -3.86 -13.97
C PHE A 209 -8.06 -5.19 -14.04
N PRO A 210 -6.79 -5.19 -14.50
CA PRO A 210 -6.03 -6.43 -14.72
C PRO A 210 -5.79 -7.24 -13.44
N SER A 211 -5.32 -6.60 -12.37
CA SER A 211 -5.12 -7.25 -11.08
C SER A 211 -6.47 -7.52 -10.39
N LYS A 212 -6.74 -8.77 -10.03
CA LYS A 212 -7.96 -9.19 -9.32
C LYS A 212 -7.78 -9.08 -7.82
N GLY A 213 -8.70 -8.40 -7.14
CA GLY A 213 -8.58 -8.11 -5.73
C GLY A 213 -9.85 -7.53 -5.13
N PHE A 214 -9.77 -7.23 -3.84
CA PHE A 214 -10.85 -6.71 -3.02
C PHE A 214 -10.62 -5.23 -2.72
N MET A 215 -11.71 -4.50 -2.52
CA MET A 215 -11.70 -3.07 -2.26
C MET A 215 -12.60 -2.76 -1.06
N PHE A 216 -12.11 -1.88 -0.18
CA PHE A 216 -12.90 -1.25 0.88
C PHE A 216 -12.76 0.25 0.72
N GLU A 217 -13.82 1.00 1.00
CA GLU A 217 -13.77 2.46 0.97
C GLU A 217 -14.34 3.08 2.24
N MET A 218 -13.88 4.30 2.51
CA MET A 218 -14.34 5.13 3.61
C MET A 218 -14.40 6.57 3.13
N GLY A 219 -15.60 7.17 3.12
CA GLY A 219 -15.79 8.60 2.92
C GLY A 219 -15.47 9.38 4.20
N GLU A 220 -16.34 10.33 4.57
CA GLU A 220 -16.34 10.88 5.92
C GLU A 220 -16.84 9.80 6.90
N GLY A 221 -15.97 9.36 7.80
CA GLY A 221 -16.30 8.27 8.71
C GLY A 221 -15.12 7.79 9.54
N SER A 222 -15.35 6.67 10.23
CA SER A 222 -14.38 6.08 11.13
C SER A 222 -13.25 5.36 10.37
N SER A 223 -12.05 5.92 10.45
CA SER A 223 -10.80 5.26 10.00
C SER A 223 -10.60 3.88 10.62
N GLN A 224 -11.03 3.72 11.87
CA GLN A 224 -11.00 2.47 12.62
C GLN A 224 -11.89 1.41 11.97
N ALA A 225 -13.12 1.77 11.55
CA ALA A 225 -14.00 0.83 10.86
C ALA A 225 -13.41 0.36 9.52
N LEU A 226 -12.76 1.25 8.75
CA LEU A 226 -12.01 0.85 7.55
C LEU A 226 -10.89 -0.14 7.91
N CYS A 227 -10.08 0.20 8.92
CA CYS A 227 -8.97 -0.63 9.35
C CYS A 227 -9.41 -2.00 9.84
N SER A 228 -10.45 -2.09 10.67
CA SER A 228 -10.98 -3.37 11.15
C SER A 228 -11.47 -4.26 10.00
N ASN A 229 -12.17 -3.68 9.01
CA ASN A 229 -12.68 -4.45 7.87
C ASN A 229 -11.55 -4.94 6.95
N VAL A 230 -10.60 -4.07 6.62
CA VAL A 230 -9.43 -4.44 5.80
C VAL A 230 -8.57 -5.46 6.56
N PHE A 231 -8.34 -5.25 7.86
CA PHE A 231 -7.55 -6.17 8.69
C PHE A 231 -8.24 -7.53 8.85
N LYS A 232 -9.57 -7.60 8.90
CA LYS A 232 -10.31 -8.87 8.88
C LYS A 232 -9.96 -9.70 7.64
N LEU A 233 -9.90 -9.08 6.46
CA LEU A 233 -9.46 -9.75 5.22
C LEU A 233 -7.96 -10.13 5.28
N VAL A 234 -7.10 -9.20 5.70
CA VAL A 234 -5.66 -9.46 5.79
C VAL A 234 -5.35 -10.58 6.78
N SER A 235 -6.02 -10.63 7.93
CA SER A 235 -5.90 -11.71 8.90
C SER A 235 -6.35 -13.05 8.31
N PHE A 236 -7.41 -13.06 7.49
CA PHE A 236 -7.81 -14.25 6.74
C PHE A 236 -6.69 -14.70 5.79
N PHE A 237 -6.03 -13.80 5.05
CA PHE A 237 -4.89 -14.15 4.20
C PHE A 237 -3.68 -14.65 5.00
N GLN A 238 -3.31 -13.98 6.08
CA GLN A 238 -2.20 -14.37 6.95
C GLN A 238 -2.40 -15.77 7.53
N LYS A 239 -3.60 -16.06 8.08
CA LYS A 239 -3.94 -17.38 8.66
C LYS A 239 -3.91 -18.53 7.64
N ASN A 240 -4.12 -18.22 6.36
CA ASN A 240 -4.12 -19.20 5.28
C ASN A 240 -2.80 -19.17 4.47
N ASN A 241 -1.76 -18.49 4.96
CA ASN A 241 -0.47 -18.34 4.29
C ASN A 241 -0.57 -17.80 2.84
N ILE A 242 -1.50 -16.86 2.61
CA ILE A 242 -1.71 -16.23 1.31
C ILE A 242 -0.85 -14.98 1.21
N ALA A 243 0.10 -14.99 0.28
CA ALA A 243 0.90 -13.81 -0.06
C ALA A 243 -0.01 -12.68 -0.57
N HIS A 244 0.21 -11.45 -0.09
CA HIS A 244 -0.69 -10.35 -0.38
C HIS A 244 0.00 -8.99 -0.44
N ASN A 245 -0.63 -8.09 -1.18
CA ASN A 245 -0.25 -6.69 -1.29
C ASN A 245 -1.44 -5.81 -0.92
N LEU A 246 -1.15 -4.60 -0.44
CA LEU A 246 -2.16 -3.58 -0.15
C LEU A 246 -1.73 -2.23 -0.70
N CYS A 247 -2.70 -1.45 -1.18
CA CYS A 247 -2.52 -0.05 -1.56
C CYS A 247 -3.68 0.79 -0.98
N LEU A 248 -3.33 1.87 -0.28
CA LEU A 248 -4.24 2.91 0.18
C LEU A 248 -4.08 4.13 -0.72
N THR A 249 -5.20 4.64 -1.22
CA THR A 249 -5.25 5.82 -2.07
C THR A 249 -6.45 6.69 -1.73
N ARG A 250 -6.34 7.99 -2.04
CA ARG A 250 -7.52 8.85 -2.17
C ARG A 250 -8.30 8.43 -3.42
N GLY A 251 -9.62 8.42 -3.34
CA GLY A 251 -10.53 7.95 -4.38
C GLY A 251 -11.83 8.74 -4.39
N THR A 252 -12.72 8.40 -5.32
CA THR A 252 -14.10 8.89 -5.34
C THR A 252 -15.01 7.80 -4.79
N SER A 253 -15.90 8.09 -3.85
CA SER A 253 -16.82 7.06 -3.32
C SER A 253 -17.75 6.55 -4.42
N GLN A 254 -18.10 5.25 -4.36
CA GLN A 254 -19.09 4.65 -5.25
C GLN A 254 -20.50 5.28 -5.10
N VAL A 255 -20.79 5.89 -3.94
CA VAL A 255 -22.08 6.49 -3.59
C VAL A 255 -22.13 7.99 -3.89
N SER A 256 -20.96 8.61 -4.10
CA SER A 256 -20.87 10.05 -4.29
C SER A 256 -21.36 10.47 -5.69
N SER A 257 -22.13 11.56 -5.71
CA SER A 257 -22.56 12.27 -6.91
C SER A 257 -21.60 13.40 -7.29
N ALA A 258 -20.38 13.41 -6.73
CA ALA A 258 -19.42 14.51 -6.86
C ALA A 258 -19.25 14.98 -8.31
N VAL A 259 -19.41 16.30 -8.45
CA VAL A 259 -19.73 17.05 -9.67
C VAL A 259 -18.50 17.27 -10.58
N THR A 260 -17.29 16.85 -10.16
CA THR A 260 -16.05 17.05 -10.92
C THR A 260 -15.12 15.83 -10.87
N ASN A 261 -14.35 15.59 -11.95
CA ASN A 261 -13.36 14.51 -12.05
C ASN A 261 -12.10 14.72 -11.17
N GLU A 262 -12.02 15.84 -10.45
CA GLU A 262 -10.80 16.31 -9.77
C GLU A 262 -10.78 15.99 -8.27
N ALA A 263 -11.93 16.03 -7.61
CA ALA A 263 -12.06 15.76 -6.18
C ALA A 263 -11.95 14.27 -5.85
N ARG A 264 -11.46 13.99 -4.65
CA ARG A 264 -11.33 12.67 -4.03
C ARG A 264 -11.89 12.77 -2.60
N ASP A 265 -13.05 12.17 -2.39
CA ASP A 265 -13.86 12.29 -1.18
C ASP A 265 -13.86 11.01 -0.33
N CYS A 266 -13.07 10.00 -0.70
CA CYS A 266 -12.89 8.80 0.10
C CYS A 266 -11.44 8.32 0.13
N VAL A 267 -11.14 7.48 1.11
CA VAL A 267 -10.00 6.56 1.09
C VAL A 267 -10.47 5.24 0.49
N ARG A 268 -9.72 4.71 -0.47
CA ARG A 268 -9.88 3.35 -0.99
C ARG A 268 -8.70 2.50 -0.57
N ALA A 269 -8.97 1.33 -0.02
CA ALA A 269 -8.02 0.30 0.34
C ALA A 269 -8.18 -0.90 -0.60
N TYR A 270 -7.16 -1.17 -1.40
CA TYR A 270 -7.09 -2.33 -2.27
C TYR A 270 -6.25 -3.42 -1.63
N VAL A 271 -6.75 -4.65 -1.66
CA VAL A 271 -6.05 -5.84 -1.16
C VAL A 271 -6.06 -6.92 -2.24
N TRP A 272 -4.86 -7.36 -2.64
CA TRP A 272 -4.67 -8.42 -3.62
C TRP A 272 -4.04 -9.63 -2.96
N GLY A 273 -4.76 -10.76 -2.95
CA GLY A 273 -4.14 -12.07 -2.76
C GLY A 273 -3.42 -12.46 -4.05
N ARG A 274 -2.22 -13.02 -3.95
CA ARG A 274 -1.40 -13.33 -5.12
C ARG A 274 -0.61 -14.62 -4.98
N THR A 275 -0.20 -15.19 -6.11
CA THR A 275 0.72 -16.33 -6.16
C THR A 275 2.01 -15.96 -5.45
N ALA A 276 2.45 -16.77 -4.48
CA ALA A 276 3.65 -16.50 -3.69
C ALA A 276 4.92 -16.43 -4.57
N CYS A 277 5.78 -15.45 -4.30
CA CYS A 277 7.12 -15.39 -4.88
C CYS A 277 8.09 -16.24 -4.06
N ASN A 278 8.42 -17.42 -4.56
CA ASN A 278 9.50 -18.20 -4.02
C ASN A 278 10.81 -17.66 -4.61
N SER A 279 11.67 -17.14 -3.73
CA SER A 279 12.91 -16.39 -4.00
C SER A 279 13.97 -17.03 -4.93
N THR A 280 13.63 -18.08 -5.69
CA THR A 280 14.49 -18.81 -6.62
C THR A 280 13.96 -18.95 -8.05
N VAL A 281 12.76 -18.47 -8.42
CA VAL A 281 12.18 -18.75 -9.77
C VAL A 281 11.66 -17.54 -10.56
N ASP A 282 11.34 -16.39 -9.96
CA ASP A 282 10.68 -15.29 -10.70
C ASP A 282 11.61 -14.31 -11.43
N SER A 283 12.82 -14.73 -11.79
CA SER A 283 13.64 -14.03 -12.80
C SER A 283 13.14 -14.26 -14.25
N LYS A 284 11.95 -14.85 -14.41
CA LYS A 284 11.31 -15.15 -15.69
C LYS A 284 9.95 -14.48 -15.88
N THR A 285 9.66 -13.38 -15.18
CA THR A 285 8.56 -12.53 -15.63
C THR A 285 8.96 -11.93 -16.98
N ILE A 286 8.02 -11.88 -17.92
CA ILE A 286 8.24 -11.20 -19.20
C ILE A 286 8.66 -9.75 -18.84
N PHE A 287 9.80 -9.30 -19.36
CA PHE A 287 10.38 -7.98 -19.10
C PHE A 287 10.87 -7.67 -17.67
N GLU A 288 11.10 -8.66 -16.79
CA GLU A 288 11.62 -8.45 -15.41
C GLU A 288 10.75 -7.53 -14.53
N ILE A 289 9.47 -7.35 -14.89
CA ILE A 289 8.51 -6.62 -14.09
C ILE A 289 8.17 -7.46 -12.87
N LEU A 290 8.34 -6.87 -11.68
CA LEU A 290 8.06 -7.52 -10.41
C LEU A 290 6.73 -6.96 -9.89
N PRO A 291 5.61 -7.71 -9.98
CA PRO A 291 4.28 -7.19 -9.66
C PRO A 291 4.07 -7.05 -8.14
N ALA A 292 4.72 -6.07 -7.52
CA ALA A 292 4.51 -5.65 -6.14
C ALA A 292 3.31 -4.69 -6.05
N ALA A 293 3.05 -4.12 -4.87
CA ALA A 293 1.89 -3.26 -4.65
C ALA A 293 1.80 -2.05 -5.61
N CYS A 294 2.92 -1.42 -6.00
CA CYS A 294 2.92 -0.34 -7.00
C CYS A 294 2.40 -0.86 -8.35
N GLU A 295 2.95 -1.97 -8.82
CA GLU A 295 2.63 -2.53 -10.12
C GLU A 295 1.19 -3.04 -10.18
N LEU A 296 0.71 -3.70 -9.10
CA LEU A 296 -0.69 -4.10 -8.96
C LEU A 296 -1.64 -2.90 -8.92
N PHE A 297 -1.18 -1.74 -8.46
CA PHE A 297 -1.94 -0.49 -8.52
C PHE A 297 -1.92 0.16 -9.92
N GLY A 298 -1.11 -0.36 -10.85
CA GLY A 298 -0.91 0.17 -12.20
C GLY A 298 0.26 1.14 -12.35
N PHE A 299 1.12 1.26 -11.33
CA PHE A 299 2.36 2.03 -11.39
C PHE A 299 3.56 1.12 -11.62
N ILE A 300 4.11 1.13 -12.83
CA ILE A 300 5.12 0.20 -13.32
C ILE A 300 6.51 0.84 -13.28
N THR A 301 7.47 0.13 -12.67
CA THR A 301 8.87 0.56 -12.65
C THR A 301 9.71 -0.19 -13.68
N ALA A 302 10.08 0.48 -14.78
CA ALA A 302 11.04 -0.03 -15.76
C ALA A 302 12.47 0.24 -15.30
N LYS A 303 13.30 -0.80 -15.26
CA LYS A 303 14.71 -0.72 -14.83
C LYS A 303 15.69 -0.55 -15.99
N THR A 304 15.25 -0.79 -17.22
CA THR A 304 16.08 -0.69 -18.43
C THR A 304 15.30 -0.03 -19.55
N GLU A 305 16.01 0.67 -20.44
CA GLU A 305 15.39 1.25 -21.64
C GLU A 305 14.75 0.17 -22.52
N ALA A 306 15.39 -0.99 -22.64
CA ALA A 306 14.87 -2.10 -23.43
C ALA A 306 13.48 -2.55 -22.97
N VAL A 307 13.26 -2.61 -21.65
CA VAL A 307 11.93 -2.91 -21.08
C VAL A 307 10.96 -1.76 -21.36
N TYR A 308 11.35 -0.52 -21.05
CA TYR A 308 10.48 0.65 -21.22
C TYR A 308 9.98 0.85 -22.66
N GLU A 309 10.84 0.62 -23.65
CA GLU A 309 10.48 0.82 -25.05
C GLU A 309 9.67 -0.34 -25.64
N LYS A 310 9.89 -1.58 -25.18
CA LYS A 310 9.29 -2.79 -25.77
C LYS A 310 8.01 -3.27 -25.10
N VAL A 311 7.84 -3.01 -23.80
CA VAL A 311 6.69 -3.56 -23.07
C VAL A 311 5.39 -2.93 -23.56
N SER A 312 4.42 -3.76 -23.91
CA SER A 312 3.07 -3.33 -24.27
C SER A 312 2.15 -3.25 -23.05
N ALA A 313 0.97 -2.66 -23.23
CA ALA A 313 -0.05 -2.69 -22.17
C ALA A 313 -0.47 -4.13 -21.89
N GLU A 314 -0.72 -4.90 -22.94
CA GLU A 314 -1.19 -6.28 -22.91
C GLU A 314 -0.22 -7.18 -22.13
N ASP A 315 1.09 -6.98 -22.30
CA ASP A 315 2.12 -7.70 -21.53
C ASP A 315 1.98 -7.45 -20.02
N VAL A 316 1.87 -6.17 -19.63
CA VAL A 316 1.73 -5.80 -18.21
C VAL A 316 0.41 -6.31 -17.65
N GLU A 317 -0.70 -6.07 -18.36
CA GLU A 317 -2.03 -6.52 -17.96
C GLU A 317 -2.07 -8.02 -17.73
N LYS A 318 -1.43 -8.80 -18.61
CA LYS A 318 -1.30 -10.24 -18.45
C LYS A 318 -0.52 -10.61 -17.17
N ILE A 319 0.61 -9.97 -16.89
CA ILE A 319 1.41 -10.23 -15.68
C ILE A 319 0.58 -9.96 -14.42
N LEU A 320 -0.11 -8.81 -14.36
CA LEU A 320 -0.93 -8.42 -13.20
C LEU A 320 -2.13 -9.37 -13.01
N HIS A 321 -2.73 -9.81 -14.11
CA HIS A 321 -3.83 -10.78 -14.08
C HIS A 321 -3.34 -12.15 -13.60
N ASP A 322 -2.32 -12.73 -14.24
CA ASP A 322 -1.83 -14.07 -13.96
C ASP A 322 -1.40 -14.24 -12.49
N VAL A 323 -0.78 -13.20 -11.92
CA VAL A 323 -0.27 -13.28 -10.55
C VAL A 323 -1.38 -13.20 -9.48
N THR A 324 -2.56 -12.68 -9.82
CA THR A 324 -3.66 -12.45 -8.86
C THR A 324 -4.88 -13.33 -9.10
N ASN A 325 -5.17 -13.71 -10.34
CA ASN A 325 -6.44 -14.32 -10.71
C ASN A 325 -6.71 -15.65 -9.99
N ASP A 326 -5.77 -16.60 -10.02
CA ASP A 326 -6.03 -17.94 -9.49
C ASP A 326 -6.26 -17.91 -7.97
N VAL A 327 -5.43 -17.12 -7.25
CA VAL A 327 -5.61 -16.89 -5.82
C VAL A 327 -6.95 -16.20 -5.56
N TYR A 328 -7.26 -15.13 -6.27
CA TYR A 328 -8.54 -14.45 -6.16
C TYR A 328 -9.73 -15.41 -6.33
N GLN A 329 -9.75 -16.24 -7.38
CA GLN A 329 -10.84 -17.21 -7.61
C GLN A 329 -10.95 -18.20 -6.44
N SER A 330 -9.81 -18.72 -5.95
CA SER A 330 -9.81 -19.69 -4.85
C SER A 330 -10.34 -19.11 -3.53
N VAL A 331 -10.09 -17.83 -3.24
CA VAL A 331 -10.43 -17.22 -1.96
C VAL A 331 -11.77 -16.47 -1.99
N ARG A 332 -12.28 -16.12 -3.17
CA ARG A 332 -13.44 -15.24 -3.34
C ARG A 332 -14.66 -15.66 -2.51
N ASN A 333 -15.02 -16.94 -2.53
CA ASN A 333 -16.18 -17.43 -1.77
C ASN A 333 -15.92 -17.36 -0.26
N GLY A 334 -14.71 -17.68 0.20
CA GLY A 334 -14.32 -17.55 1.60
C GLY A 334 -14.39 -16.09 2.06
N VAL A 335 -13.92 -15.16 1.24
CA VAL A 335 -14.03 -13.72 1.52
C VAL A 335 -15.48 -13.26 1.53
N LYS A 336 -16.32 -13.74 0.62
CA LYS A 336 -17.76 -13.43 0.63
C LYS A 336 -18.41 -13.83 1.97
N LEU A 337 -18.16 -15.06 2.41
CA LEU A 337 -18.68 -15.59 3.68
C LEU A 337 -18.09 -14.87 4.90
N LEU A 338 -16.82 -14.45 4.83
CA LEU A 338 -16.15 -13.70 5.88
C LEU A 338 -16.88 -12.40 6.26
N PHE A 339 -17.57 -11.78 5.30
CA PHE A 339 -18.31 -10.52 5.46
C PHE A 339 -19.83 -10.68 5.35
N ASP A 340 -20.35 -11.91 5.38
CA ASP A 340 -21.79 -12.14 5.37
C ASP A 340 -22.36 -12.01 6.79
N ASP A 341 -23.12 -10.93 7.03
CA ASP A 341 -23.71 -10.61 8.34
C ASP A 341 -24.79 -11.61 8.78
N THR A 342 -25.24 -12.51 7.89
CA THR A 342 -26.27 -13.50 8.22
C THR A 342 -25.79 -14.60 9.17
N HIS A 343 -24.48 -14.85 9.28
CA HIS A 343 -23.94 -15.90 10.16
C HIS A 343 -23.99 -15.55 11.65
N ASP A 344 -23.87 -14.28 12.03
CA ASP A 344 -23.86 -13.86 13.45
C ASP A 344 -25.25 -13.93 14.11
N SER A 345 -26.32 -13.75 13.33
CA SER A 345 -27.71 -13.78 13.84
C SER A 345 -28.21 -15.19 14.22
N SER A 346 -27.57 -16.24 13.69
CA SER A 346 -27.92 -17.65 14.01
C SER A 346 -27.36 -18.12 15.36
N LEU A 347 -26.27 -17.52 15.84
CA LEU A 347 -25.70 -17.85 17.14
C LEU A 347 -26.42 -17.08 18.26
N ALA A 348 -26.83 -15.83 18.03
CA ALA A 348 -27.58 -15.03 18.99
C ALA A 348 -29.02 -15.54 19.24
N SER A 349 -29.67 -16.15 18.24
CA SER A 349 -31.03 -16.70 18.37
C SER A 349 -31.09 -18.10 19.00
N SER A 350 -29.95 -18.81 19.07
CA SER A 350 -29.87 -20.12 19.74
C SER A 350 -29.72 -20.02 21.27
N SER A 351 -29.37 -18.84 21.81
CA SER A 351 -29.27 -18.59 23.25
C SER A 351 -30.55 -18.05 23.92
N SER A 352 -31.60 -17.71 23.16
CA SER A 352 -32.84 -17.13 23.71
C SER A 352 -33.99 -18.13 23.91
N SER A 353 -33.78 -19.43 23.63
CA SER A 353 -34.84 -20.45 23.68
C SER A 353 -34.73 -21.41 24.88
N LEU A 354 -33.96 -21.06 25.91
CA LEU A 354 -33.90 -21.76 27.19
C LEU A 354 -34.24 -20.79 28.32
N LYS A 355 -35.52 -20.46 28.45
CA LYS A 355 -36.18 -20.08 29.71
C LYS A 355 -37.60 -20.59 29.74
#